data_AF-A0ABD3WRA0-F1
#
_entry.id   AF-A0ABD3WRA0-F1
#
_cell.length_a   1.000
_cell.length_b   1.000
_cell.length_c   1.000
_cell.angle_alpha   90.00
_cell.angle_beta   90.00
_cell.angle_gamma   90.00
#
_symmetry.space_group_name_H-M   'P 1'
#
loop_
_entity.id
_entity.type
_entity.pdbx_description
1 polymer ?
#
loop_
_entity_poly.entity_id
_entity_poly.type
_entity_poly.pdbx_seq_one_letter_code
_entity_poly.pdbx_strand_id
1 'polypeptide(L)'
;MSKRIKDQPRDRFRELFRFSLDDISSREAIIRLLCRPEDPSSLAVQRICFGVFMLIEAFFDAERGLFRADEKWRDPEECRFPLFDFLKPLPFHWMFLIYLGWILGALGMCLGLFYRVSCLMFVVCYWYLLLLDKTHWHCHNYFFGLVGFLFLITDADRYWSLDGLLFPRKRRTHVPLLNYTLFRFQIMATYFIAGLKKLLNPDWILGYSKPEIAAHWVFVPFRLLLSEEQISQFIVHLGGVTIDLSMGFLLFFDKTRKIAFFFLTLFNMMNYQIFQETGIGMFPWYLVATMLLFSRSDWPRKCFQTFPGSMRPLAPQDYELQSSDHCLYSKEYVKPEDKVTRTVALGATPPTKARTYHKLVSMVTVAYILLQCFLPYSHGITKGNNLFGMGIYLYSWDMFVSENTVQHIRIPYVNKNTRESGYLFPGAWVSDKRWVLHPTSVKQYATCAAKHLKKYNIDSVAIYVDVWWSLNRRFYQ
;
A
#
# COMPACT_ATOMS: atom_id res chain seq x y z
N MET A 1 13.44 -37.41 -47.60
CA MET A 1 14.35 -37.26 -46.44
C MET A 1 13.81 -36.12 -45.56
N SER A 2 12.91 -36.44 -44.63
CA SER A 2 12.23 -35.46 -43.76
C SER A 2 13.13 -35.09 -42.58
N LYS A 3 13.56 -33.83 -42.51
CA LYS A 3 14.30 -33.29 -41.36
C LYS A 3 13.33 -33.20 -40.18
N ARG A 4 13.41 -34.15 -39.25
CA ARG A 4 12.82 -34.03 -37.91
C ARG A 4 13.32 -32.74 -37.28
N ILE A 5 12.40 -31.80 -37.05
CA ILE A 5 12.56 -30.68 -36.14
C ILE A 5 12.82 -31.31 -34.77
N LYS A 6 14.05 -31.17 -34.26
CA LYS A 6 14.36 -31.54 -32.88
C LYS A 6 13.56 -30.61 -31.98
N ASP A 7 12.56 -31.15 -31.28
CA ASP A 7 11.90 -30.48 -30.17
C ASP A 7 12.98 -29.99 -29.19
N GLN A 8 13.08 -28.67 -29.02
CA GLN A 8 13.85 -28.09 -27.92
C GLN A 8 13.23 -28.61 -26.60
N PRO A 9 14.04 -28.96 -25.60
CA PRO A 9 13.52 -29.42 -24.32
C PRO A 9 12.60 -28.33 -23.74
N ARG A 10 11.34 -28.69 -23.49
CA ARG A 10 10.37 -27.81 -22.81
C ARG A 10 10.96 -27.39 -21.47
N ASP A 11 11.38 -26.15 -21.38
CA ASP A 11 11.86 -25.56 -20.15
C ASP A 11 10.68 -25.41 -19.19
N ARG A 12 10.46 -26.44 -18.36
CA ARG A 12 9.41 -26.46 -17.33
C ARG A 12 9.50 -25.25 -16.41
N PHE A 13 10.71 -24.71 -16.21
CA PHE A 13 10.93 -23.52 -15.41
C PHE A 13 10.36 -22.28 -16.12
N ARG A 14 10.59 -22.15 -17.42
CA ARG A 14 10.00 -21.09 -18.25
C ARG A 14 8.47 -21.20 -18.37
N GLU A 15 7.91 -22.40 -18.39
CA GLU A 15 6.45 -22.59 -18.35
C GLU A 15 5.85 -22.18 -16.98
N LEU A 16 6.58 -22.43 -15.88
CA LEU A 16 6.09 -22.19 -14.52
C LEU A 16 6.29 -20.73 -14.06
N PHE A 17 7.47 -20.17 -14.32
CA PHE A 17 7.89 -18.84 -13.85
C PHE A 17 7.85 -17.76 -14.94
N ARG A 18 7.65 -18.14 -16.21
CA ARG A 18 7.60 -17.24 -17.38
C ARG A 18 8.90 -16.46 -17.66
N PHE A 19 9.97 -16.75 -16.93
CA PHE A 19 11.36 -16.34 -17.18
C PHE A 19 12.28 -17.56 -17.10
N SER A 20 13.44 -17.51 -17.76
CA SER A 20 14.48 -18.54 -17.66
C SER A 20 15.55 -18.14 -16.64
N LEU A 21 16.25 -19.10 -16.04
CA LEU A 21 17.36 -18.80 -15.13
C LEU A 21 18.49 -18.02 -15.84
N ASP A 22 18.61 -18.19 -17.16
CA ASP A 22 19.53 -17.43 -17.99
C ASP A 22 19.20 -15.92 -17.99
N ASP A 23 17.94 -15.54 -17.74
CA ASP A 23 17.49 -14.14 -17.70
C ASP A 23 17.99 -13.38 -16.45
N ILE A 24 18.48 -14.10 -15.43
CA ILE A 24 19.01 -13.53 -14.17
C ILE A 24 20.55 -13.63 -14.10
N SER A 25 21.16 -14.35 -15.05
CA SER A 25 22.60 -14.64 -15.06
C SER A 25 23.51 -13.40 -15.18
N SER A 26 23.02 -12.31 -15.78
CA SER A 26 23.81 -11.12 -16.04
C SER A 26 23.02 -9.82 -15.86
N ARG A 27 23.72 -8.72 -15.59
CA ARG A 27 23.11 -7.39 -15.45
C ARG A 27 22.30 -7.00 -16.69
N GLU A 28 22.81 -7.32 -17.89
CA GLU A 28 22.12 -7.02 -19.14
C GLU A 28 20.88 -7.89 -19.35
N ALA A 29 20.92 -9.16 -18.91
CA ALA A 29 19.77 -10.04 -18.96
C ALA A 29 18.65 -9.55 -18.02
N ILE A 30 18.99 -9.12 -16.81
CA ILE A 30 18.02 -8.52 -15.86
C ILE A 30 17.35 -7.27 -16.46
N ILE A 31 18.13 -6.38 -17.08
CA ILE A 31 17.58 -5.17 -17.72
C ILE A 31 16.65 -5.56 -18.87
N ARG A 32 17.03 -6.55 -19.69
CA ARG A 32 16.17 -7.05 -20.78
C ARG A 32 14.88 -7.69 -20.26
N LEU A 33 14.95 -8.43 -19.16
CA LEU A 33 13.78 -9.04 -18.52
C LEU A 33 12.83 -7.96 -17.98
N LEU A 34 13.33 -7.00 -17.20
CA LEU A 34 12.54 -5.93 -16.60
C LEU A 34 11.92 -5.00 -17.65
N CYS A 35 12.61 -4.74 -18.76
CA CYS A 35 12.11 -3.89 -19.84
C CYS A 35 11.35 -4.67 -20.92
N ARG A 36 11.05 -5.97 -20.73
CA ARG A 36 10.27 -6.76 -21.70
C ARG A 36 8.89 -6.13 -21.94
N PRO A 37 8.40 -6.08 -23.19
CA PRO A 37 7.08 -5.53 -23.50
C PRO A 37 5.95 -6.42 -22.97
N GLU A 38 4.98 -5.80 -22.31
CA GLU A 38 3.75 -6.41 -21.80
C GLU A 38 2.51 -5.63 -22.26
N ASP A 39 1.33 -6.27 -22.18
CA ASP A 39 0.05 -5.62 -22.48
C ASP A 39 -0.30 -4.61 -21.35
N PRO A 40 -0.74 -3.38 -21.67
CA PRO A 40 -1.03 -2.34 -20.68
C PRO A 40 -2.41 -2.46 -20.00
N SER A 41 -3.30 -3.35 -20.46
CA SER A 41 -4.71 -3.35 -20.06
C SER A 41 -4.94 -3.69 -18.59
N SER A 42 -4.25 -4.70 -18.05
CA SER A 42 -4.38 -5.05 -16.62
C SER A 42 -3.94 -3.89 -15.72
N LEU A 43 -2.86 -3.20 -16.07
CA LEU A 43 -2.38 -2.03 -15.33
C LEU A 43 -3.39 -0.87 -15.34
N ALA A 44 -4.12 -0.67 -16.44
CA ALA A 44 -5.18 0.34 -16.50
C ALA A 44 -6.36 0.00 -15.59
N VAL A 45 -6.76 -1.27 -15.49
CA VAL A 45 -7.79 -1.71 -14.52
C VAL A 45 -7.32 -1.37 -13.10
N GLN A 46 -6.07 -1.67 -12.76
CA GLN A 46 -5.53 -1.39 -11.43
C GLN A 46 -5.49 0.11 -11.12
N ARG A 47 -5.17 0.94 -12.12
CA ARG A 47 -5.24 2.41 -12.01
C ARG A 47 -6.65 2.89 -11.69
N ILE A 48 -7.66 2.39 -12.42
CA ILE A 48 -9.07 2.74 -12.22
C ILE A 48 -9.53 2.30 -10.83
N CYS A 49 -9.29 1.03 -10.47
CA CYS A 49 -9.64 0.51 -9.14
C CYS A 49 -8.99 1.35 -8.03
N PHE A 50 -7.68 1.59 -8.10
CA PHE A 50 -6.99 2.41 -7.10
C PHE A 50 -7.59 3.82 -7.00
N GLY A 51 -7.83 4.49 -8.13
CA GLY A 51 -8.46 5.82 -8.14
C GLY A 51 -9.84 5.83 -7.49
N VAL A 52 -10.68 4.83 -7.76
CA VAL A 52 -12.01 4.70 -7.12
C VAL A 52 -11.90 4.49 -5.62
N PHE A 53 -11.04 3.57 -5.16
CA PHE A 53 -10.86 3.34 -3.73
C PHE A 53 -10.31 4.58 -3.03
N MET A 54 -9.37 5.30 -3.65
CA MET A 54 -8.82 6.53 -3.10
C MET A 54 -9.83 7.68 -3.07
N LEU A 55 -10.81 7.69 -3.97
CA LEU A 55 -11.95 8.61 -3.89
C LEU A 55 -12.86 8.26 -2.70
N ILE A 56 -13.20 6.99 -2.54
CA ILE A 56 -14.02 6.53 -1.41
C ILE A 56 -13.34 6.88 -0.09
N GLU A 57 -12.04 6.59 0.04
CA GLU A 57 -11.23 6.98 1.20
C GLU A 57 -11.21 8.49 1.42
N ALA A 58 -11.00 9.29 0.36
CA ALA A 58 -10.96 10.74 0.48
C ALA A 58 -12.26 11.34 1.02
N PHE A 59 -13.42 10.74 0.71
CA PHE A 59 -14.71 11.21 1.18
C PHE A 59 -15.11 10.61 2.53
N PHE A 60 -15.00 9.29 2.68
CA PHE A 60 -15.67 8.53 3.74
C PHE A 60 -14.75 7.96 4.81
N ASP A 61 -13.43 8.04 4.66
CA ASP A 61 -12.52 7.55 5.68
C ASP A 61 -12.78 8.28 7.01
N ALA A 62 -13.06 7.51 8.06
CA ALA A 62 -13.51 8.04 9.33
C ALA A 62 -12.39 8.72 10.14
N GLU A 63 -11.12 8.43 9.82
CA GLU A 63 -9.96 8.98 10.52
C GLU A 63 -9.32 10.19 9.80
N ARG A 64 -9.32 10.19 8.45
CA ARG A 64 -8.64 11.23 7.66
C ARG A 64 -9.48 11.81 6.54
N GLY A 65 -10.60 11.19 6.17
CA GLY A 65 -11.44 11.63 5.07
C GLY A 65 -12.07 13.00 5.30
N LEU A 66 -12.59 13.57 4.21
CA LEU A 66 -13.23 14.89 4.20
C LEU A 66 -14.44 14.96 5.15
N PHE A 67 -15.14 13.85 5.36
CA PHE A 67 -16.34 13.78 6.19
C PHE A 67 -16.15 14.28 7.63
N ARG A 68 -14.98 14.08 8.24
CA ARG A 68 -14.64 14.60 9.59
C ARG A 68 -13.56 15.68 9.58
N ALA A 69 -13.27 16.26 8.42
CA ALA A 69 -12.23 17.28 8.31
C ALA A 69 -12.56 18.53 9.14
N ASP A 70 -13.83 18.85 9.33
CA ASP A 70 -14.24 20.00 10.12
C ASP A 70 -14.00 19.78 11.61
N GLU A 71 -14.45 18.66 12.17
CA GLU A 71 -14.13 18.24 13.54
C GLU A 71 -12.62 18.17 13.74
N LYS A 72 -11.92 17.55 12.78
CA LYS A 72 -10.48 17.34 12.88
C LYS A 72 -9.69 18.62 12.82
N TRP A 73 -9.98 19.60 11.97
CA TRP A 73 -9.07 20.74 11.72
C TRP A 73 -9.57 22.09 12.25
N ARG A 74 -10.80 22.16 12.80
CA ARG A 74 -11.42 23.43 13.22
C ARG A 74 -10.78 24.01 14.47
N ASP A 75 -10.39 23.19 15.45
CA ASP A 75 -9.81 23.68 16.70
C ASP A 75 -8.30 23.97 16.55
N PRO A 76 -7.89 25.26 16.59
CA PRO A 76 -6.47 25.63 16.53
C PRO A 76 -5.74 25.38 17.86
N GLU A 77 -6.48 25.15 18.95
CA GLU A 77 -5.91 24.84 20.26
C GLU A 77 -5.60 23.36 20.45
N GLU A 78 -6.06 22.50 19.54
CA GLU A 78 -5.79 21.08 19.62
C GLU A 78 -4.31 20.77 19.36
N CYS A 79 -3.70 20.06 20.31
CA CYS A 79 -2.34 19.54 20.22
C CYS A 79 -2.24 18.49 19.12
N ARG A 80 -1.34 18.74 18.16
CA ARG A 80 -1.11 17.85 17.01
C ARG A 80 0.19 17.10 17.14
N PHE A 81 0.26 15.98 16.42
CA PHE A 81 1.37 15.05 16.48
C PHE A 81 1.95 14.79 15.08
N PRO A 82 2.52 15.81 14.40
CA PRO A 82 3.13 15.59 13.10
C PRO A 82 4.37 14.70 13.25
N LEU A 83 4.72 13.96 12.18
CA LEU A 83 5.95 13.17 12.16
C LEU A 83 7.19 14.07 12.30
N PHE A 84 7.15 15.23 11.66
CA PHE A 84 8.21 16.24 11.73
C PHE A 84 7.67 17.50 12.40
N ASP A 85 8.36 18.01 13.42
CA ASP A 85 7.92 19.17 14.21
C ASP A 85 7.73 20.46 13.39
N PHE A 86 8.33 20.54 12.20
CA PHE A 86 8.16 21.68 11.29
C PHE A 86 6.85 21.62 10.48
N LEU A 87 6.25 20.44 10.32
CA LEU A 87 4.98 20.29 9.62
C LEU A 87 3.86 20.76 10.54
N LYS A 88 3.07 21.71 10.05
CA LYS A 88 1.89 22.23 10.74
C LYS A 88 0.73 22.23 9.76
N PRO A 89 -0.50 22.01 10.25
CA PRO A 89 -1.67 22.15 9.41
C PRO A 89 -1.74 23.57 8.84
N LEU A 90 -2.23 23.67 7.61
CA LEU A 90 -2.56 24.95 7.01
C LEU A 90 -3.78 25.53 7.74
N PRO A 91 -4.08 26.83 7.59
CA PRO A 91 -5.29 27.38 8.19
C PRO A 91 -6.51 26.62 7.70
N PHE A 92 -7.52 26.50 8.56
CA PHE A 92 -8.68 25.62 8.38
C PHE A 92 -9.26 25.59 6.94
N HIS A 93 -9.50 26.76 6.35
CA HIS A 93 -10.03 26.86 4.98
C HIS A 93 -9.11 26.29 3.90
N TRP A 94 -7.79 26.41 4.06
CA TRP A 94 -6.79 25.86 3.14
C TRP A 94 -6.67 24.35 3.24
N MET A 95 -7.03 23.74 4.38
CA MET A 95 -7.07 22.28 4.49
C MET A 95 -8.08 21.66 3.53
N PHE A 96 -9.23 22.30 3.29
CA PHE A 96 -10.21 21.84 2.28
C PHE A 96 -9.64 21.83 0.86
N LEU A 97 -8.70 22.72 0.53
CA LEU A 97 -8.03 22.71 -0.77
C LEU A 97 -7.08 21.52 -0.91
N ILE A 98 -6.46 21.06 0.18
CA ILE A 98 -5.67 19.82 0.18
C ILE A 98 -6.57 18.61 -0.07
N TYR A 99 -7.73 18.55 0.59
CA TYR A 99 -8.73 17.50 0.33
C TYR A 99 -9.24 17.53 -1.11
N LEU A 100 -9.54 18.71 -1.63
CA LEU A 100 -9.93 18.88 -3.03
C LEU A 100 -8.82 18.42 -3.98
N GLY A 101 -7.55 18.75 -3.68
CA GLY A 101 -6.40 18.27 -4.44
C GLY A 101 -6.26 16.75 -4.42
N TRP A 102 -6.49 16.11 -3.27
CA TRP A 102 -6.55 14.66 -3.16
C TRP A 102 -7.67 14.09 -4.04
N ILE A 103 -8.90 14.58 -3.91
CA ILE A 103 -10.07 14.11 -4.67
C ILE A 103 -9.87 14.27 -6.18
N LEU A 104 -9.47 15.47 -6.62
CA LEU A 104 -9.22 15.75 -8.03
C LEU A 104 -8.06 14.91 -8.57
N GLY A 105 -7.04 14.65 -7.75
CA GLY A 105 -5.89 13.83 -8.11
C GLY A 105 -6.30 12.38 -8.32
N ALA A 106 -7.07 11.82 -7.38
CA ALA A 106 -7.61 10.47 -7.47
C ALA A 106 -8.57 10.31 -8.66
N LEU A 107 -9.43 11.31 -8.92
CA LEU A 107 -10.33 11.33 -10.07
C LEU A 107 -9.55 11.40 -11.40
N GLY A 108 -8.57 12.30 -11.49
CA GLY A 108 -7.70 12.42 -12.66
C GLY A 108 -6.88 11.16 -12.91
N MET A 109 -6.41 10.49 -11.85
CA MET A 109 -5.74 9.17 -11.94
C MET A 109 -6.70 8.10 -12.47
N CYS A 110 -7.92 8.03 -11.96
CA CYS A 110 -8.93 7.07 -12.40
C CYS A 110 -9.21 7.20 -13.91
N LEU A 111 -9.52 8.42 -14.35
CA LEU A 111 -9.79 8.76 -15.75
C LEU A 111 -8.55 8.71 -16.64
N GLY A 112 -7.35 8.79 -16.06
CA GLY A 112 -6.10 8.92 -16.80
C GLY A 112 -6.02 10.25 -17.55
N LEU A 113 -6.48 11.35 -16.93
CA LEU A 113 -6.37 12.72 -17.43
C LEU A 113 -5.18 13.41 -16.79
N PHE A 114 -4.29 13.99 -17.60
CA PHE A 114 -2.99 14.55 -17.21
C PHE A 114 -2.29 13.64 -16.19
N TYR A 115 -2.19 12.36 -16.50
CA TYR A 115 -1.98 11.27 -15.54
C TYR A 115 -0.84 11.54 -14.56
N ARG A 116 0.33 11.97 -15.04
CA ARG A 116 1.50 12.24 -14.19
C ARG A 116 1.25 13.41 -13.23
N VAL A 117 0.55 14.46 -13.67
CA VAL A 117 0.19 15.62 -12.85
C VAL A 117 -0.86 15.22 -11.81
N SER A 118 -1.87 14.45 -12.22
CA SER A 118 -2.90 13.91 -11.32
C SER A 118 -2.31 12.99 -10.24
N CYS A 119 -1.36 12.13 -10.61
CA CYS A 119 -0.59 11.33 -9.65
C CYS A 119 0.22 12.19 -8.69
N LEU A 120 0.91 13.22 -9.18
CA LEU A 120 1.70 14.09 -8.33
C LEU A 120 0.81 14.84 -7.33
N MET A 121 -0.31 15.38 -7.80
CA MET A 121 -1.29 16.07 -6.97
C MET A 121 -1.85 15.14 -5.87
N PHE A 122 -2.21 13.90 -6.24
CA PHE A 122 -2.62 12.88 -5.28
C PHE A 122 -1.51 12.59 -4.24
N VAL A 123 -0.30 12.27 -4.70
CA VAL A 123 0.82 11.88 -3.83
C VAL A 123 1.15 13.01 -2.85
N VAL A 124 1.27 14.25 -3.32
CA VAL A 124 1.61 15.40 -2.46
C VAL A 124 0.53 15.62 -1.39
N CYS A 125 -0.75 15.64 -1.77
CA CYS A 125 -1.84 15.86 -0.83
C CYS A 125 -1.97 14.70 0.17
N TYR A 126 -1.90 13.46 -0.32
CA TYR A 126 -2.04 12.26 0.51
C TYR A 126 -0.90 12.14 1.54
N TRP A 127 0.35 12.32 1.11
CA TRP A 127 1.51 12.26 2.01
C TRP A 127 1.51 13.41 3.01
N TYR A 128 1.11 14.61 2.60
CA TYR A 128 0.98 15.73 3.52
C TYR A 128 -0.02 15.41 4.65
N LEU A 129 -1.22 14.94 4.32
CA LEU A 129 -2.22 14.54 5.33
C LEU A 129 -1.73 13.38 6.21
N LEU A 130 -1.03 12.40 5.62
CA LEU A 130 -0.49 11.25 6.34
C LEU A 130 0.65 11.62 7.32
N LEU A 131 1.43 12.65 7.01
CA LEU A 131 2.57 13.09 7.83
C LEU A 131 2.17 14.10 8.92
N LEU A 132 1.01 14.74 8.80
CA LEU A 132 0.51 15.71 9.78
C LEU A 132 0.04 15.09 11.10
N ASP A 133 -0.31 13.80 11.10
CA ASP A 133 -0.95 13.19 12.25
C ASP A 133 -0.52 11.73 12.48
N LYS A 134 0.35 11.55 13.48
CA LYS A 134 0.95 10.27 13.85
C LYS A 134 -0.01 9.36 14.63
N THR A 135 -1.03 9.91 15.30
CA THR A 135 -1.92 9.11 16.17
C THR A 135 -2.87 8.23 15.36
N HIS A 136 -3.17 8.63 14.13
CA HIS A 136 -4.00 7.89 13.16
C HIS A 136 -3.14 7.13 12.13
N TRP A 137 -1.91 6.76 12.50
CA TRP A 137 -1.05 5.98 11.62
C TRP A 137 -1.49 4.52 11.58
N HIS A 138 -1.63 3.99 10.36
CA HIS A 138 -1.78 2.56 10.10
C HIS A 138 -0.89 2.15 8.93
N CYS A 139 -0.41 0.90 8.93
CA CYS A 139 0.49 0.40 7.90
C CYS A 139 -0.14 0.40 6.49
N HIS A 140 -1.45 0.20 6.38
CA HIS A 140 -2.16 0.23 5.11
C HIS A 140 -2.22 1.64 4.49
N ASN A 141 -2.19 2.68 5.33
CA ASN A 141 -2.14 4.07 4.88
C ASN A 141 -0.81 4.40 4.22
N TYR A 142 0.27 3.94 4.84
CA TYR A 142 1.60 3.98 4.23
C TYR A 142 1.64 3.20 2.91
N PHE A 143 1.02 2.01 2.85
CA PHE A 143 0.91 1.21 1.63
C PHE A 143 0.21 1.98 0.49
N PHE A 144 -0.91 2.66 0.74
CA PHE A 144 -1.58 3.47 -0.29
C PHE A 144 -0.71 4.63 -0.78
N GLY A 145 0.02 5.29 0.12
CA GLY A 145 0.99 6.32 -0.24
C GLY A 145 2.11 5.81 -1.15
N LEU A 146 2.61 4.60 -0.88
CA LEU A 146 3.60 3.93 -1.73
C LEU A 146 3.01 3.54 -3.10
N VAL A 147 1.83 2.92 -3.13
CA VAL A 147 1.15 2.56 -4.39
C VAL A 147 0.89 3.80 -5.25
N GLY A 148 0.46 4.92 -4.65
CA GLY A 148 0.33 6.20 -5.34
C GLY A 148 1.65 6.67 -5.96
N PHE A 149 2.75 6.56 -5.22
CA PHE A 149 4.08 6.86 -5.75
C PHE A 149 4.51 5.91 -6.88
N LEU A 150 4.17 4.62 -6.78
CA LEU A 150 4.40 3.65 -7.85
C LEU A 150 3.61 4.01 -9.12
N PHE A 151 2.36 4.47 -8.99
CA PHE A 151 1.62 5.02 -10.14
C PHE A 151 2.32 6.26 -10.71
N LEU A 152 2.80 7.18 -9.87
CA LEU A 152 3.52 8.36 -10.37
C LEU A 152 4.72 8.02 -11.25
N ILE A 153 5.44 6.93 -10.99
CA ILE A 153 6.63 6.53 -11.76
C ILE A 153 6.33 5.56 -12.93
N THR A 154 5.20 4.85 -12.91
CA THR A 154 4.84 3.86 -13.94
C THR A 154 4.02 4.46 -15.08
N ASP A 155 3.85 3.69 -16.16
CA ASP A 155 3.10 4.11 -17.36
C ASP A 155 1.70 3.48 -17.40
N ALA A 156 0.87 3.75 -16.39
CA ALA A 156 -0.51 3.26 -16.37
C ALA A 156 -1.48 4.09 -17.24
N ASP A 157 -0.98 5.12 -17.93
CA ASP A 157 -1.74 6.00 -18.82
C ASP A 157 -1.83 5.50 -20.28
N ARG A 158 -1.25 4.34 -20.60
CA ARG A 158 -1.19 3.85 -22.00
C ARG A 158 -2.46 3.17 -22.48
N TYR A 159 -3.36 2.80 -21.56
CA TYR A 159 -4.62 2.13 -21.87
C TYR A 159 -5.78 2.70 -21.04
N TRP A 160 -6.98 2.74 -21.65
CA TRP A 160 -8.20 3.33 -21.10
C TRP A 160 -7.99 4.66 -20.37
N SER A 161 -7.21 5.56 -20.95
CA SER A 161 -6.94 6.90 -20.41
C SER A 161 -7.53 7.97 -21.34
N LEU A 162 -7.99 9.07 -20.75
CA LEU A 162 -8.35 10.26 -21.52
C LEU A 162 -7.10 10.88 -22.18
N ASP A 163 -5.92 10.77 -21.56
CA ASP A 163 -4.65 11.18 -22.17
C ASP A 163 -4.37 10.45 -23.48
N GLY A 164 -4.76 9.18 -23.61
CA GLY A 164 -4.65 8.44 -24.87
C GLY A 164 -5.59 8.94 -25.96
N LEU A 165 -6.70 9.60 -25.60
CA LEU A 165 -7.60 10.25 -26.56
C LEU A 165 -7.05 11.60 -27.01
N LEU A 166 -6.44 12.36 -26.09
CA LEU A 166 -5.83 13.66 -26.37
C LEU A 166 -4.50 13.55 -27.12
N PHE A 167 -3.69 12.53 -26.79
CA PHE A 167 -2.35 12.31 -27.35
C PHE A 167 -2.25 10.92 -27.99
N PRO A 168 -2.52 10.81 -29.31
CA PRO A 168 -2.53 9.52 -30.01
C PRO A 168 -1.25 8.70 -29.88
N ARG A 169 -0.08 9.35 -29.72
CA ARG A 169 1.22 8.70 -29.55
C ARG A 169 1.36 7.88 -28.27
N LYS A 170 0.59 8.20 -27.21
CA LYS A 170 0.59 7.44 -25.95
C LYS A 170 -0.39 6.27 -25.96
N ARG A 171 -1.32 6.27 -26.90
CA ARG A 171 -2.47 5.38 -26.90
C ARG A 171 -2.04 3.97 -27.29
N ARG A 172 -2.42 2.98 -26.48
CA ARG A 172 -2.22 1.54 -26.76
C ARG A 172 -0.75 1.15 -26.94
N THR A 173 0.18 1.83 -26.28
CA THR A 173 1.59 1.42 -26.31
C THR A 173 1.88 0.33 -25.31
N HIS A 174 2.80 -0.58 -25.63
CA HIS A 174 3.33 -1.54 -24.66
C HIS A 174 3.92 -0.88 -23.41
N VAL A 175 3.87 -1.58 -22.29
CA VAL A 175 4.50 -1.18 -21.03
C VAL A 175 5.59 -2.17 -20.64
N PRO A 176 6.67 -1.71 -19.97
CA PRO A 176 7.71 -2.62 -19.53
C PRO A 176 7.22 -3.50 -18.36
N LEU A 177 7.71 -4.74 -18.30
CA LEU A 177 7.39 -5.69 -17.23
C LEU A 177 7.67 -5.12 -15.83
N LEU A 178 8.65 -4.24 -15.69
CA LEU A 178 8.99 -3.57 -14.42
C LEU A 178 7.79 -2.87 -13.77
N ASN A 179 6.86 -2.33 -14.57
CA ASN A 179 5.66 -1.68 -14.03
C ASN A 179 4.84 -2.70 -13.24
N TYR A 180 4.64 -3.90 -13.80
CA TYR A 180 3.97 -5.01 -13.12
C TYR A 180 4.78 -5.54 -11.94
N THR A 181 6.10 -5.67 -12.11
CA THR A 181 7.00 -6.17 -11.06
C THR A 181 6.93 -5.32 -9.80
N LEU A 182 6.94 -3.98 -9.93
CA LEU A 182 6.85 -3.06 -8.79
C LEU A 182 5.56 -3.28 -7.99
N PHE A 183 4.39 -3.29 -8.64
CA PHE A 183 3.12 -3.48 -7.95
C PHE A 183 2.96 -4.90 -7.39
N ARG A 184 3.34 -5.94 -8.14
CA ARG A 184 3.26 -7.34 -7.67
C ARG A 184 4.18 -7.58 -6.48
N PHE A 185 5.41 -7.06 -6.54
CA PHE A 185 6.34 -7.10 -5.42
C PHE A 185 5.77 -6.36 -4.22
N GLN A 186 5.22 -5.16 -4.42
CA GLN A 186 4.65 -4.36 -3.34
C GLN A 186 3.54 -5.10 -2.59
N ILE A 187 2.62 -5.74 -3.30
CA ILE A 187 1.53 -6.53 -2.70
C ILE A 187 2.06 -7.78 -2.01
N MET A 188 2.99 -8.50 -2.67
CA MET A 188 3.62 -9.69 -2.09
C MET A 188 4.39 -9.35 -0.80
N ALA A 189 5.14 -8.26 -0.80
CA ALA A 189 5.91 -7.78 0.34
C ALA A 189 4.98 -7.46 1.52
N THR A 190 3.84 -6.81 1.29
CA THR A 190 2.84 -6.54 2.33
C THR A 190 2.39 -7.82 3.03
N TYR A 191 1.98 -8.84 2.28
CA TYR A 191 1.56 -10.13 2.86
C TYR A 191 2.72 -10.86 3.52
N PHE A 192 3.84 -11.00 2.84
CA PHE A 192 4.97 -11.79 3.34
C PHE A 192 5.57 -11.19 4.62
N ILE A 193 5.77 -9.87 4.67
CA ILE A 193 6.30 -9.19 5.85
C ILE A 193 5.29 -9.25 7.01
N ALA A 194 3.98 -9.12 6.72
CA ALA A 194 2.94 -9.32 7.73
C ALA A 194 2.99 -10.73 8.33
N GLY A 195 3.08 -11.77 7.49
CA GLY A 195 3.19 -13.16 7.93
C GLY A 195 4.47 -13.43 8.72
N LEU A 196 5.59 -12.83 8.31
CA LEU A 196 6.87 -12.98 8.99
C LEU A 196 6.87 -12.30 10.36
N LYS A 197 6.24 -11.13 10.49
CA LYS A 197 6.06 -10.47 11.80
C LYS A 197 5.16 -11.26 12.75
N LYS A 198 4.09 -11.85 12.23
CA LYS A 198 3.25 -12.77 13.01
C LYS A 198 4.02 -14.03 13.44
N LEU A 199 4.82 -14.61 12.53
CA LEU A 199 5.61 -15.81 12.82
C LEU A 199 6.67 -15.57 13.89
N LEU A 200 7.34 -14.41 13.86
CA LEU A 200 8.39 -14.04 14.81
C LEU A 200 7.86 -13.51 16.14
N ASN A 201 6.54 -13.31 16.29
CA ASN A 201 5.94 -12.84 17.52
C ASN A 201 5.42 -14.04 18.36
N PRO A 202 6.02 -14.34 19.53
CA PRO A 202 5.58 -15.45 20.37
C PRO A 202 4.13 -15.33 20.83
N ASP A 203 3.65 -14.12 21.13
CA ASP A 203 2.27 -13.91 21.58
C ASP A 203 1.27 -14.20 20.46
N TRP A 204 1.64 -13.97 19.21
CA TRP A 204 0.79 -14.36 18.07
C TRP A 204 0.76 -15.87 17.89
N ILE A 205 1.91 -16.54 17.84
CA ILE A 205 1.95 -18.00 17.62
C ILE A 205 1.26 -18.78 18.76
N LEU A 206 1.37 -18.28 19.99
CA LEU A 206 0.74 -18.90 21.16
C LEU A 206 -0.74 -18.52 21.33
N GLY A 207 -1.26 -17.59 20.52
CA GLY A 207 -2.69 -17.20 20.56
C GLY A 207 -3.07 -16.16 21.63
N TYR A 208 -2.08 -15.49 22.22
CA TYR A 208 -2.30 -14.44 23.24
C TYR A 208 -2.58 -13.05 22.64
N SER A 209 -2.32 -12.85 21.35
CA SER A 209 -2.60 -11.59 20.67
C SER A 209 -4.06 -11.50 20.24
N LYS A 210 -4.85 -10.59 20.82
CA LYS A 210 -6.26 -10.36 20.43
C LYS A 210 -7.10 -11.65 20.40
N PRO A 211 -7.14 -12.44 21.49
CA PRO A 211 -7.94 -13.67 21.53
C PRO A 211 -9.43 -13.42 21.30
N GLU A 212 -9.93 -12.19 21.52
CA GLU A 212 -11.32 -11.79 21.31
C GLU A 212 -11.75 -11.91 19.84
N ILE A 213 -10.82 -11.93 18.88
CA ILE A 213 -11.15 -12.10 17.46
C ILE A 213 -11.92 -13.40 17.22
N ALA A 214 -11.59 -14.48 17.94
CA ALA A 214 -12.29 -15.76 17.80
C ALA A 214 -13.76 -15.71 18.26
N ALA A 215 -14.08 -14.77 19.16
CA ALA A 215 -15.44 -14.51 19.63
C ALA A 215 -16.29 -13.71 18.62
N HIS A 216 -15.71 -13.22 17.53
CA HIS A 216 -16.44 -12.52 16.48
C HIS A 216 -17.42 -13.43 15.71
N TRP A 217 -18.57 -12.90 15.29
CA TRP A 217 -19.65 -13.66 14.65
C TRP A 217 -19.24 -14.37 13.35
N VAL A 218 -18.23 -13.83 12.65
CA VAL A 218 -17.65 -14.40 11.43
C VAL A 218 -17.14 -15.84 11.65
N PHE A 219 -16.77 -16.19 12.88
CA PHE A 219 -16.28 -17.53 13.22
C PHE A 219 -17.38 -18.50 13.70
N VAL A 220 -18.65 -18.09 13.76
CA VAL A 220 -19.78 -18.95 14.19
C VAL A 220 -19.82 -20.30 13.43
N PRO A 221 -19.59 -20.37 12.11
CA PRO A 221 -19.58 -21.66 11.40
C PRO A 221 -18.51 -22.63 11.94
N PHE A 222 -17.38 -22.14 12.43
CA PHE A 222 -16.31 -22.97 12.99
C PHE A 222 -16.62 -23.46 14.41
N ARG A 223 -17.49 -22.76 15.14
CA ARG A 223 -17.90 -23.14 16.52
C ARG A 223 -18.74 -24.41 16.57
N LEU A 224 -19.24 -24.87 15.44
CA LEU A 224 -19.90 -26.17 15.32
C LEU A 224 -18.93 -27.34 15.53
N LEU A 225 -17.63 -27.12 15.29
CA LEU A 225 -16.60 -28.17 15.30
C LEU A 225 -15.44 -27.89 16.27
N LEU A 226 -15.20 -26.62 16.62
CA LEU A 226 -14.03 -26.18 17.38
C LEU A 226 -14.44 -25.31 18.57
N SER A 227 -13.68 -25.39 19.67
CA SER A 227 -13.82 -24.44 20.78
C SER A 227 -13.29 -23.06 20.39
N GLU A 228 -13.69 -22.01 21.12
CA GLU A 228 -13.20 -20.64 20.85
C GLU A 228 -11.67 -20.53 20.95
N GLU A 229 -11.05 -21.25 21.88
CA GLU A 229 -9.60 -21.30 22.02
C GLU A 229 -8.93 -21.98 20.81
N GLN A 230 -9.51 -23.10 20.33
CA GLN A 230 -9.03 -23.78 19.12
C GLN A 230 -9.22 -22.90 17.86
N ILE A 231 -10.33 -22.17 17.75
CA ILE A 231 -10.56 -21.21 16.67
C ILE A 231 -9.49 -20.11 16.72
N SER A 232 -9.23 -19.54 17.89
CA SER A 232 -8.19 -18.54 18.08
C SER A 232 -6.84 -19.09 17.61
N GLN A 233 -6.41 -20.24 18.12
CA GLN A 233 -5.08 -20.75 17.81
C GLN A 233 -4.94 -21.23 16.36
N PHE A 234 -5.85 -22.07 15.87
CA PHE A 234 -5.70 -22.71 14.56
C PHE A 234 -6.18 -21.85 13.40
N ILE A 235 -7.33 -21.18 13.53
CA ILE A 235 -7.93 -20.43 12.42
C ILE A 235 -7.38 -19.01 12.37
N VAL A 236 -7.42 -18.28 13.49
CA VAL A 236 -7.01 -16.87 13.54
C VAL A 236 -5.48 -16.76 13.47
N HIS A 237 -4.78 -17.40 14.41
CA HIS A 237 -3.35 -17.19 14.57
C HIS A 237 -2.52 -17.98 13.55
N LEU A 238 -2.63 -19.31 13.56
CA LEU A 238 -1.88 -20.18 12.64
C LEU A 238 -2.36 -20.03 11.19
N GLY A 239 -3.69 -19.98 10.98
CA GLY A 239 -4.28 -19.73 9.67
C GLY A 239 -3.86 -18.38 9.09
N GLY A 240 -3.91 -17.31 9.90
CA GLY A 240 -3.45 -15.98 9.49
C GLY A 240 -1.97 -15.96 9.08
N VAL A 241 -1.07 -16.59 9.85
CA VAL A 241 0.35 -16.73 9.49
C VAL A 241 0.52 -17.49 8.18
N THR A 242 -0.18 -18.62 8.04
CA THR A 242 -0.06 -19.50 6.88
C THR A 242 -0.51 -18.78 5.60
N ILE A 243 -1.64 -18.09 5.65
CA ILE A 243 -2.18 -17.32 4.52
C ILE A 243 -1.19 -16.22 4.12
N ASP A 244 -0.74 -15.41 5.07
CA ASP A 244 0.13 -14.28 4.77
C ASP A 244 1.50 -14.69 4.20
N LEU A 245 2.09 -15.78 4.71
CA LEU A 245 3.37 -16.29 4.21
C LEU A 245 3.27 -16.99 2.85
N SER A 246 2.14 -17.65 2.55
CA SER A 246 2.01 -18.49 1.35
C SER A 246 1.34 -17.79 0.17
N MET A 247 0.34 -16.93 0.41
CA MET A 247 -0.53 -16.43 -0.67
C MET A 247 0.20 -15.58 -1.69
N GLY A 248 1.19 -14.80 -1.26
CA GLY A 248 2.06 -14.04 -2.16
C GLY A 248 2.68 -14.94 -3.24
N PHE A 249 3.23 -16.10 -2.85
CA PHE A 249 3.82 -17.06 -3.78
C PHE A 249 2.76 -17.81 -4.60
N LEU A 250 1.65 -18.20 -3.98
CA LEU A 250 0.56 -18.93 -4.66
C LEU A 250 -0.11 -18.11 -5.77
N LEU A 251 -0.09 -16.78 -5.68
CA LEU A 251 -0.62 -15.89 -6.72
C LEU A 251 0.25 -15.86 -8.00
N PHE A 252 1.57 -16.08 -7.88
CA PHE A 252 2.47 -16.09 -9.04
C PHE A 252 2.23 -17.30 -9.94
N PHE A 253 1.95 -18.47 -9.36
CA PHE A 253 1.78 -19.70 -10.13
C PHE A 253 0.38 -19.80 -10.76
N ASP A 254 0.33 -20.01 -12.08
CA ASP A 254 -0.92 -20.09 -12.85
C ASP A 254 -1.89 -21.17 -12.32
N LYS A 255 -1.36 -22.30 -11.84
CA LYS A 255 -2.16 -23.43 -11.34
C LYS A 255 -2.80 -23.13 -9.97
N THR A 256 -2.05 -22.53 -9.05
CA THR A 256 -2.53 -22.24 -7.69
C THR A 256 -3.27 -20.91 -7.58
N ARG A 257 -3.17 -20.03 -8.59
CA ARG A 257 -3.78 -18.70 -8.55
C ARG A 257 -5.28 -18.71 -8.26
N LYS A 258 -6.03 -19.65 -8.83
CA LYS A 258 -7.49 -19.75 -8.59
C LYS A 258 -7.81 -20.11 -7.14
N ILE A 259 -7.01 -21.00 -6.54
CA ILE A 259 -7.12 -21.38 -5.13
C ILE A 259 -6.75 -20.18 -4.26
N ALA A 260 -5.66 -19.48 -4.60
CA ALA A 260 -5.25 -18.26 -3.91
C ALA A 260 -6.34 -17.19 -3.97
N PHE A 261 -6.98 -16.96 -5.12
CA PHE A 261 -8.08 -15.99 -5.24
C PHE A 261 -9.24 -16.29 -4.29
N PHE A 262 -9.64 -17.56 -4.19
CA PHE A 262 -10.73 -17.96 -3.30
C PHE A 262 -10.39 -17.69 -1.83
N PHE A 263 -9.28 -18.25 -1.33
CA PHE A 263 -8.89 -18.13 0.08
C PHE A 263 -8.51 -16.70 0.45
N LEU A 264 -7.82 -15.99 -0.43
CA LEU A 264 -7.42 -14.61 -0.16
C LEU A 264 -8.64 -13.69 -0.16
N THR A 265 -9.63 -13.92 -1.03
CA THR A 265 -10.88 -13.15 -1.00
C THR A 265 -11.61 -13.38 0.32
N LEU A 266 -11.77 -14.64 0.73
CA LEU A 266 -12.37 -14.98 2.02
C LEU A 266 -11.64 -14.29 3.18
N PHE A 267 -10.31 -14.41 3.23
CA PHE A 267 -9.48 -13.80 4.27
C PHE A 267 -9.62 -12.27 4.34
N ASN A 268 -9.55 -11.58 3.21
CA ASN A 268 -9.70 -10.12 3.18
C ASN A 268 -11.14 -9.69 3.55
N MET A 269 -12.16 -10.44 3.12
CA MET A 269 -13.55 -10.14 3.51
C MET A 269 -13.79 -10.37 5.00
N MET A 270 -13.24 -11.44 5.58
CA MET A 270 -13.28 -11.67 7.03
C MET A 270 -12.58 -10.54 7.78
N ASN A 271 -11.37 -10.14 7.34
CA ASN A 271 -10.63 -9.03 7.95
C ASN A 271 -11.39 -7.71 7.83
N TYR A 272 -12.05 -7.45 6.70
CA TYR A 272 -12.91 -6.28 6.56
C TYR A 272 -14.01 -6.28 7.63
N GLN A 273 -14.73 -7.39 7.83
CA GLN A 273 -15.79 -7.48 8.83
C GLN A 273 -15.27 -7.35 10.27
N ILE A 274 -14.14 -7.99 10.59
CA ILE A 274 -13.55 -7.97 11.94
C ILE A 274 -12.99 -6.59 12.30
N PHE A 275 -12.36 -5.91 11.33
CA PHE A 275 -11.61 -4.68 11.56
C PHE A 275 -12.28 -3.42 11.01
N GLN A 276 -13.54 -3.51 10.59
CA GLN A 276 -14.31 -2.38 10.06
C GLN A 276 -14.36 -1.22 11.08
N GLU A 277 -14.61 -1.54 12.34
CA GLU A 277 -14.68 -0.55 13.43
C GLU A 277 -13.31 0.00 13.83
N THR A 278 -12.23 -0.75 13.58
CA THR A 278 -10.85 -0.36 13.94
C THR A 278 -10.15 0.52 12.89
N GLY A 279 -10.85 0.93 11.83
CA GLY A 279 -10.30 1.85 10.83
C GLY A 279 -9.43 1.18 9.75
N ILE A 280 -9.64 -0.11 9.43
CA ILE A 280 -8.91 -0.77 8.32
C ILE A 280 -9.32 -0.24 6.93
N GLY A 281 -10.47 0.44 6.87
CA GLY A 281 -10.97 1.12 5.67
C GLY A 281 -11.16 0.21 4.46
N MET A 282 -10.88 0.75 3.28
CA MET A 282 -11.01 0.07 1.99
C MET A 282 -9.82 -0.83 1.65
N PHE A 283 -8.86 -1.00 2.55
CA PHE A 283 -7.65 -1.78 2.30
C PHE A 283 -7.91 -3.24 1.91
N PRO A 284 -8.78 -4.01 2.60
CA PRO A 284 -9.03 -5.40 2.20
C PRO A 284 -9.70 -5.49 0.82
N TRP A 285 -10.62 -4.56 0.51
CA TRP A 285 -11.26 -4.46 -0.80
C TRP A 285 -10.26 -4.15 -1.92
N TYR A 286 -9.33 -3.24 -1.66
CA TYR A 286 -8.25 -2.93 -2.58
C TYR A 286 -7.37 -4.16 -2.83
N LEU A 287 -6.97 -4.88 -1.77
CA LEU A 287 -6.18 -6.10 -1.91
C LEU A 287 -6.88 -7.15 -2.78
N VAL A 288 -8.20 -7.32 -2.63
CA VAL A 288 -9.00 -8.18 -3.52
C VAL A 288 -8.95 -7.72 -4.97
N ALA A 289 -9.13 -6.43 -5.23
CA ALA A 289 -9.02 -5.89 -6.59
C ALA A 289 -7.63 -6.08 -7.21
N THR A 290 -6.57 -5.99 -6.41
CA THR A 290 -5.19 -6.16 -6.89
C THR A 290 -4.80 -7.60 -7.21
N MET A 291 -5.56 -8.60 -6.78
CA MET A 291 -5.29 -9.99 -7.15
C MET A 291 -5.29 -10.20 -8.66
N LEU A 292 -6.09 -9.43 -9.40
CA LEU A 292 -6.18 -9.47 -10.86
C LEU A 292 -4.89 -9.01 -11.55
N LEU A 293 -4.01 -8.27 -10.86
CA LEU A 293 -2.69 -7.89 -11.36
C LEU A 293 -1.78 -9.12 -11.57
N PHE A 294 -1.99 -10.19 -10.80
CA PHE A 294 -1.21 -11.43 -10.90
C PHE A 294 -1.68 -12.31 -12.06
N SER A 295 -2.86 -12.04 -12.63
CA SER A 295 -3.34 -12.69 -13.86
C SER A 295 -2.51 -12.28 -15.09
N ARG A 296 -2.79 -12.91 -16.24
CA ARG A 296 -2.16 -12.55 -17.53
C ARG A 296 -2.45 -11.09 -17.86
N SER A 297 -1.45 -10.36 -18.35
CA SER A 297 -1.53 -8.91 -18.62
C SER A 297 -2.67 -8.53 -19.58
N ASP A 298 -3.08 -9.46 -20.44
CA ASP A 298 -4.13 -9.35 -21.46
C ASP A 298 -5.53 -9.80 -21.00
N TRP A 299 -5.68 -10.20 -19.72
CA TRP A 299 -6.95 -10.73 -19.20
C TRP A 299 -8.15 -9.79 -19.42
N PRO A 300 -8.05 -8.45 -19.28
CA PRO A 300 -9.20 -7.57 -19.47
C PRO A 300 -9.71 -7.66 -20.89
N ARG A 301 -8.82 -7.55 -21.88
CA ARG A 301 -9.18 -7.62 -23.31
C ARG A 301 -9.92 -8.91 -23.65
N LYS A 302 -9.41 -10.05 -23.19
CA LYS A 302 -10.04 -11.37 -23.38
C LYS A 302 -11.40 -11.49 -22.71
N CYS A 303 -11.54 -10.92 -21.51
CA CYS A 303 -12.81 -10.91 -20.80
C CYS A 303 -13.86 -10.12 -21.59
N PHE A 304 -13.52 -8.90 -22.04
CA PHE A 304 -14.43 -8.04 -22.80
C PHE A 304 -14.80 -8.57 -24.20
N GLN A 305 -13.94 -9.37 -24.85
CA GLN A 305 -14.30 -10.07 -26.09
C GLN A 305 -15.44 -11.09 -25.90
N THR A 306 -15.62 -11.60 -24.67
CA THR A 306 -16.62 -12.63 -24.35
C THR A 306 -18.00 -12.03 -24.01
N PHE A 307 -18.10 -10.70 -23.83
CA PHE A 307 -19.37 -10.02 -23.50
C PHE A 307 -20.29 -9.87 -24.72
N PRO A 308 -21.63 -9.94 -24.55
CA PRO A 308 -22.60 -9.79 -25.63
C PRO A 308 -22.48 -8.41 -26.31
N GLY A 309 -22.87 -8.36 -27.59
CA GLY A 309 -22.64 -7.24 -28.51
C GLY A 309 -23.10 -5.85 -28.04
N SER A 310 -24.03 -5.77 -27.10
CA SER A 310 -24.56 -4.53 -26.53
C SER A 310 -23.54 -3.73 -25.70
N MET A 311 -22.50 -4.38 -25.15
CA MET A 311 -21.41 -3.72 -24.42
C MET A 311 -20.17 -3.44 -25.28
N ARG A 312 -20.20 -3.79 -26.59
CA ARG A 312 -19.10 -3.54 -27.53
C ARG A 312 -18.69 -2.07 -27.74
N PRO A 313 -19.56 -1.04 -27.53
CA PRO A 313 -19.13 0.36 -27.62
C PRO A 313 -18.16 0.76 -26.50
N LEU A 314 -18.30 0.16 -25.30
CA LEU A 314 -17.37 0.34 -24.18
C LEU A 314 -16.23 -0.69 -24.19
N ALA A 315 -16.45 -1.85 -24.82
CA ALA A 315 -15.41 -2.85 -24.99
C ALA A 315 -14.34 -2.35 -25.98
N PRO A 316 -13.06 -2.40 -25.63
CA PRO A 316 -11.99 -2.06 -26.55
C PRO A 316 -11.99 -3.08 -27.69
N GLN A 317 -12.25 -2.65 -28.93
CA GLN A 317 -12.03 -3.50 -30.10
C GLN A 317 -10.58 -3.98 -30.12
N ASP A 318 -10.33 -5.14 -30.72
CA ASP A 318 -8.99 -5.69 -30.88
C ASP A 318 -8.14 -4.83 -31.80
N TYR A 319 -7.53 -3.81 -31.22
CA TYR A 319 -6.55 -2.98 -31.88
C TYR A 319 -5.15 -3.50 -31.59
N GLU A 320 -4.27 -3.43 -32.59
CA GLU A 320 -2.86 -3.72 -32.43
C GLU A 320 -2.21 -2.75 -31.43
N LEU A 321 -1.32 -3.28 -30.59
CA LEU A 321 -0.55 -2.49 -29.64
C LEU A 321 0.62 -1.82 -30.36
N GLN A 322 0.84 -0.56 -30.05
CA GLN A 322 1.97 0.21 -30.55
C GLN A 322 3.25 -0.10 -29.77
N SER A 323 4.39 -0.02 -30.45
CA SER A 323 5.69 -0.14 -29.79
C SER A 323 5.98 1.06 -28.89
N SER A 324 6.76 0.83 -27.83
CA SER A 324 7.10 1.83 -26.82
C SER A 324 8.60 1.98 -26.68
N ASP A 325 9.08 3.23 -26.59
CA ASP A 325 10.49 3.53 -26.37
C ASP A 325 10.99 3.07 -24.99
N HIS A 326 10.07 2.79 -24.06
CA HIS A 326 10.36 2.35 -22.69
C HIS A 326 10.58 0.83 -22.56
N CYS A 327 10.35 0.07 -23.65
CA CYS A 327 10.46 -1.38 -23.68
C CYS A 327 11.68 -1.82 -24.50
N LEU A 328 12.26 -2.98 -24.17
CA LEU A 328 13.32 -3.61 -24.95
C LEU A 328 12.77 -4.83 -25.70
N TYR A 329 12.93 -4.83 -27.02
CA TYR A 329 12.40 -5.87 -27.88
C TYR A 329 13.50 -6.89 -28.24
N SER A 330 13.19 -8.18 -28.13
CA SER A 330 14.09 -9.26 -28.57
C SER A 330 14.15 -9.34 -30.10
N LYS A 331 15.26 -9.83 -30.66
CA LYS A 331 15.42 -10.06 -32.11
C LYS A 331 14.35 -11.00 -32.68
N GLU A 332 13.83 -11.93 -31.87
CA GLU A 332 12.73 -12.85 -32.25
C GLU A 332 11.39 -12.12 -32.44
N TYR A 333 11.17 -11.04 -31.68
CA TYR A 333 10.00 -10.16 -31.83
C TYR A 333 10.07 -9.31 -33.11
N VAL A 334 11.27 -9.20 -33.71
CA VAL A 334 11.60 -8.37 -34.87
C VAL A 334 11.76 -9.23 -36.14
N LYS A 335 11.34 -10.52 -36.14
CA LYS A 335 11.48 -11.37 -37.33
C LYS A 335 10.76 -10.76 -38.55
N PRO A 336 11.42 -10.72 -39.73
CA PRO A 336 10.94 -10.00 -40.92
C PRO A 336 9.89 -10.74 -41.76
N GLU A 337 9.43 -11.93 -41.36
CA GLU A 337 8.49 -12.75 -42.14
C GLU A 337 7.02 -12.31 -42.00
N ASP A 338 6.66 -11.58 -40.94
CA ASP A 338 5.32 -10.97 -40.76
C ASP A 338 5.19 -9.61 -41.49
N LYS A 339 5.83 -9.46 -42.65
CA LYS A 339 5.81 -8.21 -43.44
C LYS A 339 4.55 -8.01 -44.28
N VAL A 340 3.58 -8.91 -44.21
CA VAL A 340 2.29 -8.70 -44.86
C VAL A 340 1.32 -8.18 -43.80
N THR A 341 1.01 -6.89 -43.87
CA THR A 341 0.02 -6.15 -43.05
C THR A 341 0.46 -5.62 -41.66
N ARG A 342 1.69 -5.09 -41.51
CA ARG A 342 2.06 -4.26 -40.34
C ARG A 342 2.15 -2.78 -40.73
N THR A 343 1.02 -2.09 -40.71
CA THR A 343 0.90 -0.68 -41.09
C THR A 343 1.46 0.24 -40.01
N VAL A 344 2.59 0.87 -40.34
CA VAL A 344 2.75 2.33 -40.40
C VAL A 344 1.96 3.12 -39.34
N ALA A 345 2.55 3.30 -38.16
CA ALA A 345 2.29 4.48 -37.34
C ALA A 345 3.59 4.83 -36.60
N LEU A 346 4.31 5.83 -37.15
CA LEU A 346 5.64 6.32 -36.76
C LEU A 346 6.80 5.36 -37.07
N GLY A 347 7.55 5.64 -38.14
CA GLY A 347 8.70 4.87 -38.65
C GLY A 347 9.94 4.79 -37.74
N ALA A 348 9.78 4.54 -36.45
CA ALA A 348 10.88 4.26 -35.52
C ALA A 348 11.01 2.74 -35.32
N THR A 349 12.22 2.22 -35.55
CA THR A 349 12.54 0.84 -35.19
C THR A 349 12.52 0.69 -33.66
N PRO A 350 11.83 -0.31 -33.10
CA PRO A 350 11.74 -0.48 -31.66
C PRO A 350 13.13 -0.73 -31.06
N PRO A 351 13.44 -0.17 -29.88
CA PRO A 351 14.77 -0.28 -29.30
C PRO A 351 15.10 -1.73 -28.89
N THR A 352 16.19 -2.24 -29.45
CA THR A 352 16.71 -3.60 -29.16
C THR A 352 17.91 -3.59 -28.22
N LYS A 353 18.53 -2.41 -28.01
CA LYS A 353 19.68 -2.21 -27.11
C LYS A 353 19.29 -1.32 -25.92
N ALA A 354 19.78 -1.68 -24.73
CA ALA A 354 19.55 -0.91 -23.51
C ALA A 354 20.20 0.48 -23.59
N ARG A 355 19.40 1.53 -23.42
CA ARG A 355 19.86 2.92 -23.26
C ARG A 355 20.12 3.23 -21.78
N THR A 356 20.71 4.38 -21.50
CA THR A 356 20.95 4.87 -20.13
C THR A 356 19.66 4.90 -19.29
N TYR A 357 18.53 5.29 -19.90
CA TYR A 357 17.21 5.25 -19.27
C TYR A 357 16.85 3.85 -18.74
N HIS A 358 16.96 2.80 -19.57
CA HIS A 358 16.65 1.42 -19.16
C HIS A 358 17.55 0.96 -18.00
N LYS A 359 18.85 1.29 -18.07
CA LYS A 359 19.79 0.99 -16.97
C LYS A 359 19.38 1.67 -15.67
N LEU A 360 19.03 2.96 -15.73
CA LEU A 360 18.63 3.74 -14.57
C LEU A 360 17.31 3.24 -13.96
N VAL A 361 16.28 3.03 -14.76
CA VAL A 361 14.97 2.57 -14.26
C VAL A 361 15.08 1.16 -13.65
N SER A 362 15.85 0.25 -14.27
CA SER A 362 16.12 -1.06 -13.67
C SER A 362 16.90 -0.94 -12.36
N MET A 363 17.90 -0.07 -12.28
CA MET A 363 18.66 0.18 -11.03
C MET A 363 17.75 0.70 -9.91
N VAL A 364 16.92 1.72 -10.22
CA VAL A 364 15.94 2.29 -9.25
C VAL A 364 14.94 1.23 -8.81
N THR A 365 14.48 0.38 -9.72
CA THR A 365 13.55 -0.73 -9.39
C THR A 365 14.19 -1.72 -8.41
N VAL A 366 15.44 -2.14 -8.66
CA VAL A 366 16.17 -3.03 -7.76
C VAL A 366 16.44 -2.36 -6.41
N ALA A 367 16.85 -1.08 -6.43
CA ALA A 367 17.06 -0.31 -5.21
C ALA A 367 15.78 -0.18 -4.38
N TYR A 368 14.63 0.05 -5.02
CA TYR A 368 13.33 0.08 -4.36
C TYR A 368 12.99 -1.26 -3.69
N ILE A 369 13.17 -2.38 -4.40
CA ILE A 369 12.95 -3.72 -3.85
C ILE A 369 13.82 -3.97 -2.62
N LEU A 370 15.12 -3.67 -2.72
CA LEU A 370 16.06 -3.81 -1.60
C LEU A 370 15.69 -2.92 -0.41
N LEU A 371 15.30 -1.67 -0.68
CA LEU A 371 14.84 -0.75 0.35
C LEU A 371 13.61 -1.29 1.08
N GLN A 372 12.60 -1.77 0.35
CA GLN A 372 11.38 -2.32 0.97
C GLN A 372 11.64 -3.61 1.75
N CYS A 373 12.59 -4.45 1.32
CA CYS A 373 13.04 -5.60 2.11
C CYS A 373 13.81 -5.18 3.37
N PHE A 374 14.55 -4.07 3.32
CA PHE A 374 15.37 -3.58 4.43
C PHE A 374 14.56 -2.80 5.48
N LEU A 375 13.62 -1.95 5.07
CA LEU A 375 12.88 -1.04 5.96
C LEU A 375 12.23 -1.72 7.19
N PRO A 376 11.62 -2.91 7.11
CA PRO A 376 11.08 -3.61 8.28
C PRO A 376 12.15 -3.92 9.35
N TYR A 377 13.41 -4.09 8.94
CA TYR A 377 14.54 -4.47 9.79
C TYR A 377 15.47 -3.31 10.16
N SER A 378 15.10 -2.10 9.77
CA SER A 378 15.87 -0.88 10.05
C SER A 378 16.09 -0.61 11.55
N HIS A 379 15.33 -1.28 12.42
CA HIS A 379 15.45 -1.22 13.88
C HIS A 379 16.86 -1.59 14.40
N GLY A 380 17.58 -2.47 13.69
CA GLY A 380 18.97 -2.81 14.03
C GLY A 380 19.93 -1.62 13.94
N ILE A 381 19.58 -0.60 13.14
CA ILE A 381 20.36 0.63 12.98
C ILE A 381 19.87 1.71 13.95
N THR A 382 18.56 1.85 14.15
CA THR A 382 17.99 2.98 14.90
C THR A 382 17.97 2.79 16.42
N LYS A 383 18.49 1.68 16.98
CA LYS A 383 18.60 1.39 18.44
C LYS A 383 17.42 1.96 19.25
N GLY A 384 16.20 1.57 18.87
CA GLY A 384 14.97 1.97 19.56
C GLY A 384 14.22 0.73 20.02
N ASN A 385 13.74 0.74 21.27
CA ASN A 385 12.86 -0.31 21.76
C ASN A 385 11.54 -0.25 20.96
N ASN A 386 11.01 -1.39 20.49
CA ASN A 386 9.82 -1.45 19.61
C ASN A 386 8.56 -0.83 20.25
N LEU A 387 8.56 -0.67 21.57
CA LEU A 387 7.47 -0.07 22.35
C LEU A 387 7.77 1.40 22.74
N PHE A 388 9.03 1.86 22.74
CA PHE A 388 9.45 3.12 23.40
C PHE A 388 10.67 3.82 22.77
N GLY A 389 10.90 3.68 21.45
CA GLY A 389 12.01 4.31 20.71
C GLY A 389 11.63 5.57 19.91
N MET A 390 12.56 6.53 19.78
CA MET A 390 12.42 7.77 18.98
C MET A 390 12.81 7.57 17.49
N GLY A 391 12.14 6.66 16.78
CA GLY A 391 12.50 6.33 15.38
C GLY A 391 11.48 6.77 14.32
N ILE A 392 11.95 6.84 13.05
CA ILE A 392 11.14 6.88 11.80
C ILE A 392 10.30 5.58 11.62
N TYR A 393 10.55 4.62 12.51
CA TYR A 393 9.93 3.30 12.66
C TYR A 393 8.41 3.26 12.43
N LEU A 394 7.69 4.31 12.82
CA LEU A 394 6.25 4.34 12.60
C LEU A 394 5.88 4.20 11.12
N TYR A 395 6.67 4.69 10.18
CA TYR A 395 6.37 4.60 8.75
C TYR A 395 7.10 3.43 8.08
N SER A 396 7.06 2.27 8.73
CA SER A 396 7.58 0.99 8.22
C SER A 396 6.46 -0.05 8.13
N TRP A 397 6.73 -1.25 7.60
CA TRP A 397 5.78 -2.37 7.51
C TRP A 397 5.44 -2.98 8.87
N ASP A 398 5.15 -2.16 9.89
CA ASP A 398 4.75 -2.67 11.20
C ASP A 398 3.26 -2.98 11.25
N MET A 399 2.99 -4.28 11.33
CA MET A 399 1.63 -4.76 11.40
C MET A 399 1.17 -4.71 12.85
N PHE A 400 -0.13 -4.52 13.03
CA PHE A 400 -0.77 -4.55 14.33
C PHE A 400 -0.86 -6.00 14.84
N VAL A 401 0.24 -6.51 15.41
CA VAL A 401 0.38 -7.87 15.96
C VAL A 401 0.18 -7.90 17.48
N SER A 402 -0.05 -6.74 18.10
CA SER A 402 -0.31 -6.65 19.54
C SER A 402 -1.52 -5.78 19.82
N GLU A 403 -2.20 -6.07 20.91
CA GLU A 403 -3.25 -5.21 21.42
C GLU A 403 -2.69 -4.31 22.51
N ASN A 404 -2.74 -3.00 22.27
CA ASN A 404 -2.32 -1.99 23.22
C ASN A 404 -3.58 -1.25 23.71
N THR A 405 -3.94 -1.43 24.98
CA THR A 405 -5.06 -0.70 25.60
C THR A 405 -4.55 0.23 26.68
N VAL A 406 -4.90 1.51 26.58
CA VAL A 406 -4.56 2.50 27.60
C VAL A 406 -5.56 2.35 28.74
N GLN A 407 -5.07 2.00 29.92
CA GLN A 407 -5.87 1.76 31.12
C GLN A 407 -6.06 3.04 31.94
N HIS A 408 -4.97 3.76 32.17
CA HIS A 408 -5.01 5.01 32.94
C HIS A 408 -3.94 5.99 32.45
N ILE A 409 -4.28 7.27 32.43
CA ILE A 409 -3.34 8.34 32.10
C ILE A 409 -3.42 9.36 33.23
N ARG A 410 -2.28 9.68 33.83
CA ARG A 410 -2.17 10.72 34.85
C ARG A 410 -1.16 11.75 34.40
N ILE A 411 -1.58 13.02 34.39
CA ILE A 411 -0.75 14.13 33.90
C ILE A 411 -0.60 15.17 35.02
N PRO A 412 0.29 14.95 36.02
CA PRO A 412 0.59 15.98 36.99
C PRO A 412 1.46 17.07 36.38
N TYR A 413 1.24 18.30 36.79
CA TYR A 413 2.12 19.43 36.49
C TYR A 413 2.54 20.15 37.76
N VAL A 414 3.74 20.73 37.74
CA VAL A 414 4.29 21.53 38.84
C VAL A 414 4.78 22.86 38.28
N ASN A 415 4.27 23.97 38.82
CA ASN A 415 4.80 25.29 38.55
C ASN A 415 6.14 25.44 39.29
N LYS A 416 7.24 25.67 38.57
CA LYS A 416 8.57 25.76 39.18
C LYS A 416 8.74 27.01 40.05
N ASN A 417 7.98 28.06 39.77
CA ASN A 417 8.07 29.33 40.48
C ASN A 417 7.24 29.32 41.77
N THR A 418 5.98 28.90 41.71
CA THR A 418 5.07 28.90 42.87
C THR A 418 5.13 27.61 43.67
N ARG A 419 5.75 26.55 43.13
CA ARG A 419 5.73 25.16 43.67
C ARG A 419 4.33 24.55 43.76
N GLU A 420 3.32 25.20 43.20
CA GLU A 420 1.97 24.65 43.12
C GLU A 420 1.94 23.48 42.14
N SER A 421 1.20 22.44 42.52
CA SER A 421 0.98 21.25 41.71
C SER A 421 -0.48 21.12 41.33
N GLY A 422 -0.75 20.66 40.11
CA GLY A 422 -2.09 20.35 39.65
C GLY A 422 -2.12 19.14 38.73
N TYR A 423 -3.30 18.84 38.19
CA TYR A 423 -3.49 17.76 37.22
C TYR A 423 -4.14 18.31 35.96
N LEU A 424 -3.68 17.83 34.81
CA LEU A 424 -4.37 18.03 33.55
C LEU A 424 -5.28 16.84 33.26
N PHE A 425 -6.45 17.14 32.71
CA PHE A 425 -7.32 16.11 32.15
C PHE A 425 -6.61 15.46 30.95
N PRO A 426 -6.56 14.12 30.84
CA PRO A 426 -5.90 13.45 29.73
C PRO A 426 -6.43 13.80 28.33
N GLY A 427 -7.68 14.26 28.25
CA GLY A 427 -8.32 14.74 27.02
C GLY A 427 -8.14 16.24 26.77
N ALA A 428 -7.38 16.96 27.60
CA ALA A 428 -7.17 18.39 27.41
C ALA A 428 -6.39 18.66 26.12
N TRP A 429 -7.02 19.37 25.18
CA TRP A 429 -6.48 19.75 23.87
C TRP A 429 -6.12 18.58 22.95
N VAL A 430 -6.72 17.40 23.11
CA VAL A 430 -6.48 16.24 22.24
C VAL A 430 -7.79 15.49 21.98
N SER A 431 -8.04 15.13 20.72
CA SER A 431 -9.23 14.36 20.32
C SER A 431 -9.13 12.87 20.61
N ASP A 432 -7.94 12.29 20.51
CA ASP A 432 -7.70 10.85 20.62
C ASP A 432 -6.68 10.53 21.72
N LYS A 433 -6.66 9.28 22.23
CA LYS A 433 -5.75 8.83 23.28
C LYS A 433 -4.48 8.15 22.76
N ARG A 434 -4.36 7.82 21.47
CA ARG A 434 -3.20 7.08 20.92
C ARG A 434 -1.89 7.86 21.00
N TRP A 435 -1.92 9.17 21.24
CA TRP A 435 -0.69 9.97 21.45
C TRP A 435 0.16 9.46 22.62
N VAL A 436 -0.43 8.82 23.63
CA VAL A 436 0.35 8.26 24.75
C VAL A 436 1.13 6.99 24.37
N LEU A 437 0.78 6.34 23.25
CA LEU A 437 1.45 5.13 22.78
C LEU A 437 2.84 5.41 22.18
N HIS A 438 3.18 6.69 21.98
CA HIS A 438 4.43 7.09 21.32
C HIS A 438 5.16 8.17 22.14
N PRO A 439 6.42 7.92 22.56
CA PRO A 439 7.17 8.88 23.39
C PRO A 439 7.36 10.24 22.73
N THR A 440 7.53 10.28 21.40
CA THR A 440 7.64 11.55 20.65
C THR A 440 6.35 12.35 20.73
N SER A 441 5.20 11.68 20.65
CA SER A 441 3.88 12.30 20.75
C SER A 441 3.61 12.79 22.18
N VAL A 442 4.03 12.04 23.20
CA VAL A 442 3.99 12.49 24.60
C VAL A 442 4.82 13.78 24.80
N LYS A 443 6.02 13.87 24.22
CA LYS A 443 6.83 15.09 24.26
C LYS A 443 6.17 16.26 23.53
N GLN A 444 5.59 16.01 22.35
CA GLN A 444 4.84 17.02 21.59
C GLN A 444 3.63 17.53 22.38
N TYR A 445 2.88 16.62 23.03
CA TYR A 445 1.78 16.96 23.92
C TYR A 445 2.25 17.84 25.08
N ALA A 446 3.30 17.44 25.81
CA ALA A 446 3.82 18.22 26.93
C ALA A 446 4.25 19.63 26.50
N THR A 447 4.88 19.77 25.33
CA THR A 447 5.29 21.07 24.77
C THR A 447 4.08 21.94 24.43
N CYS A 448 3.06 21.33 23.82
CA CYS A 448 1.80 21.99 23.50
C CYS A 448 1.06 22.42 24.78
N ALA A 449 0.82 21.50 25.72
CA ALA A 449 0.17 21.78 27.00
C ALA A 449 0.88 22.89 27.79
N ALA A 450 2.23 22.88 27.83
CA ALA A 450 3.00 23.95 28.46
C ALA A 450 2.74 25.32 27.81
N LYS A 451 2.52 25.39 26.49
CA LYS A 451 2.17 26.62 25.78
C LYS A 451 0.75 27.10 26.12
N HIS A 452 -0.21 26.17 26.25
CA HIS A 452 -1.58 26.51 26.67
C HIS A 452 -1.63 27.00 28.12
N LEU A 453 -0.87 26.38 29.02
CA LEU A 453 -0.82 26.76 30.44
C LEU A 453 -0.31 28.19 30.67
N LYS A 454 0.54 28.72 29.79
CA LYS A 454 0.92 30.15 29.82
C LYS A 454 -0.26 31.10 29.71
N LYS A 455 -1.32 30.72 28.98
CA LYS A 455 -2.55 31.53 28.86
C LYS A 455 -3.29 31.66 30.20
N TYR A 456 -3.01 30.77 31.16
CA TYR A 456 -3.60 30.74 32.49
C TYR A 456 -2.63 31.26 33.57
N ASN A 457 -1.60 32.03 33.19
CA ASN A 457 -0.54 32.55 34.08
C ASN A 457 0.28 31.45 34.79
N ILE A 458 0.30 30.23 34.24
CA ILE A 458 1.14 29.15 34.76
C ILE A 458 2.40 29.07 33.89
N ASP A 459 3.41 29.84 34.28
CA ASP A 459 4.70 29.87 33.60
C ASP A 459 5.71 28.88 34.22
N SER A 460 6.70 28.45 33.42
CA SER A 460 7.79 27.57 33.86
C SER A 460 7.32 26.25 34.49
N VAL A 461 6.57 25.46 33.74
CA VAL A 461 5.95 24.22 34.20
C VAL A 461 6.85 23.00 33.99
N ALA A 462 6.87 22.07 34.95
CA ALA A 462 7.30 20.69 34.76
C ALA A 462 6.05 19.81 34.60
N ILE A 463 5.89 19.16 33.43
CA ILE A 463 4.79 18.25 33.15
C ILE A 463 5.31 16.82 33.22
N TYR A 464 4.65 15.99 34.00
CA TYR A 464 4.89 14.56 34.10
C TYR A 464 3.73 13.84 33.41
N VAL A 465 4.02 12.74 32.72
CA VAL A 465 3.00 11.94 32.05
C VAL A 465 3.24 10.50 32.46
N ASP A 466 2.29 9.95 33.19
CA ASP A 466 2.29 8.58 33.71
C ASP A 466 1.19 7.79 32.99
N VAL A 467 1.57 6.73 32.28
CA VAL A 467 0.71 6.01 31.33
C VAL A 467 0.67 4.53 31.68
N TRP A 468 -0.48 4.11 32.16
CA TRP A 468 -0.76 2.73 32.52
C TRP A 468 -1.42 2.09 31.31
N TRP A 469 -0.80 1.06 30.74
CA TRP A 469 -1.28 0.42 29.54
C TRP A 469 -1.11 -1.09 29.61
N SER A 470 -1.87 -1.79 28.78
CA SER A 470 -1.88 -3.24 28.71
C SER A 470 -1.50 -3.68 27.30
N LEU A 471 -0.46 -4.52 27.22
CA LEU A 471 0.04 -5.12 25.99
C LEU A 471 -0.29 -6.61 26.04
N ASN A 472 -1.24 -7.05 25.21
CA ASN A 472 -1.77 -8.42 25.21
C ASN A 472 -2.19 -8.86 26.63
N ARG A 473 -2.97 -8.01 27.32
CA ARG A 473 -3.46 -8.21 28.70
C ARG A 473 -2.40 -8.20 29.82
N ARG A 474 -1.12 -7.99 29.50
CA ARG A 474 -0.07 -7.78 30.50
C ARG A 474 0.07 -6.31 30.82
N PHE A 475 0.16 -5.99 32.10
CA PHE A 475 0.19 -4.61 32.59
C PHE A 475 1.59 -3.99 32.48
N TYR A 476 1.65 -2.75 32.00
CA TYR A 476 2.86 -1.92 31.85
C TYR A 476 2.57 -0.49 32.31
N GLN A 477 3.62 0.20 32.78
CA GLN A 477 3.61 1.61 33.18
C GLN A 477 4.71 2.36 32.43
#